data_AF-A0A1M6QD86-F1
#
_entry.id   AF-A0A1M6QD86-F1
#
_cell.length_a   1.000
_cell.length_b   1.000
_cell.length_c   1.000
_cell.angle_alpha   90.00
_cell.angle_beta   90.00
_cell.angle_gamma   90.00
#
_symmetry.space_group_name_H-M   'P 1'
#
loop_
_entity.id
_entity.type
_entity.pdbx_description
1 polymer ?
#
loop_
_entity_poly.entity_id
_entity_poly.type
_entity_poly.pdbx_seq_one_letter_code
_entity_poly.pdbx_strand_id
1 'polypeptide(L)'
;MSQITQYSGNNKEQENKFLSAVNNFYAKVINGADLRSENEKMIDNIRMAHEEWKNAEAYFQNVTDDDLVDYAIYRVQAAKTRYVYLMKLAREMGIRDGFQ
;
A
#
# COMPACT_ATOMS: atom_id res chain seq x y z
N MET A 1 -23.56 52.79 -16.59
CA MET A 1 -23.97 51.90 -15.47
C MET A 1 -25.01 50.95 -16.04
N SER A 2 -24.87 49.63 -16.16
CA SER A 2 -24.06 48.61 -15.51
C SER A 2 -23.84 47.49 -16.53
N GLN A 3 -22.63 46.92 -16.62
CA GLN A 3 -22.40 45.68 -17.39
C GLN A 3 -22.60 44.51 -16.43
N ILE A 4 -23.65 43.72 -16.66
CA ILE A 4 -23.87 42.43 -15.99
C ILE A 4 -22.96 41.42 -16.69
N THR A 5 -21.86 41.07 -16.03
CA THR A 5 -21.02 39.94 -16.45
C THR A 5 -21.65 38.65 -15.94
N GLN A 6 -22.22 37.85 -16.85
CA GLN A 6 -22.58 36.46 -16.54
C GLN A 6 -21.34 35.57 -16.70
N TYR A 7 -20.81 35.07 -15.58
CA TYR A 7 -19.95 33.90 -15.56
C TYR A 7 -20.79 32.70 -15.09
N SER A 8 -21.11 31.78 -16.00
CA SER A 8 -21.67 30.48 -15.66
C SER A 8 -21.26 29.47 -16.71
N GLY A 9 -20.37 28.56 -16.32
CA GLY A 9 -19.93 27.44 -17.13
C GLY A 9 -18.73 26.76 -16.47
N ASN A 10 -18.94 25.52 -15.99
CA ASN A 10 -17.94 24.54 -15.49
C ASN A 10 -17.95 24.16 -13.99
N ASN A 11 -18.99 24.47 -13.20
CA ASN A 11 -19.05 24.05 -11.78
C ASN A 11 -19.60 22.64 -11.52
N LYS A 12 -20.58 22.16 -12.30
CA LYS A 12 -21.31 20.90 -11.98
C LYS A 12 -20.45 19.63 -12.09
N GLU A 13 -19.51 19.59 -13.01
CA GLU A 13 -18.67 18.40 -13.23
C GLU A 13 -17.56 18.25 -12.18
N GLN A 14 -17.00 19.37 -11.72
CA GLN A 14 -16.02 19.40 -10.63
C GLN A 14 -16.68 19.05 -9.30
N GLU A 15 -17.89 19.57 -9.05
CA GLU A 15 -18.69 19.24 -7.88
C GLU A 15 -19.01 17.74 -7.82
N ASN A 16 -19.40 17.12 -8.94
CA ASN A 16 -19.67 15.68 -8.99
C ASN A 16 -18.41 14.81 -8.72
N LYS A 17 -17.23 15.21 -9.22
CA LYS A 17 -15.96 14.50 -8.96
C LYS A 17 -15.52 14.66 -7.50
N PHE A 18 -15.72 15.83 -6.91
CA PHE A 18 -15.43 16.06 -5.50
C PHE A 18 -16.37 15.26 -4.59
N LEU A 19 -17.68 15.31 -4.82
CA LEU A 19 -18.66 14.58 -4.01
C LEU A 19 -18.45 13.06 -4.07
N SER A 20 -18.08 12.52 -5.23
CA SER A 20 -17.72 11.09 -5.36
C SER A 20 -16.41 10.72 -4.67
N ALA A 21 -15.39 11.59 -4.72
CA ALA A 21 -14.15 11.38 -3.97
C ALA A 21 -14.38 11.40 -2.44
N VAL A 22 -15.21 12.32 -1.98
CA VAL A 22 -15.64 12.42 -0.57
C VAL A 22 -16.45 11.19 -0.15
N ASN A 23 -17.39 10.73 -0.98
CA ASN A 23 -18.17 9.52 -0.69
C ASN A 23 -17.29 8.27 -0.59
N ASN A 24 -16.34 8.12 -1.52
CA ASN A 24 -15.36 7.02 -1.48
C ASN A 24 -14.47 7.10 -0.22
N PHE A 25 -14.10 8.31 0.21
CA PHE A 25 -13.36 8.52 1.46
C PHE A 25 -14.19 8.18 2.70
N TYR A 26 -15.46 8.58 2.78
CA TYR A 26 -16.36 8.22 3.88
C TYR A 26 -16.55 6.70 3.98
N ALA A 27 -16.75 6.01 2.85
CA ALA A 27 -16.82 4.55 2.83
C ALA A 27 -15.52 3.90 3.35
N LYS A 28 -14.36 4.46 2.99
CA LYS A 28 -13.06 3.97 3.45
C LYS A 28 -12.81 4.21 4.95
N VAL A 29 -13.11 5.40 5.45
CA VAL A 29 -12.74 5.84 6.82
C VAL A 29 -13.80 5.50 7.86
N ILE A 30 -15.08 5.68 7.54
CA ILE A 30 -16.16 5.45 8.51
C ILE A 30 -16.66 4.00 8.47
N ASN A 31 -16.81 3.42 7.28
CA ASN A 31 -17.27 2.02 7.17
C ASN A 31 -16.11 1.01 7.24
N GLY A 32 -14.85 1.46 7.28
CA GLY A 32 -13.67 0.60 7.28
C GLY A 32 -13.52 -0.27 6.02
N ALA A 33 -14.26 0.04 4.95
CA ALA A 33 -14.25 -0.75 3.74
C ALA A 33 -12.94 -0.51 2.98
N ASP A 34 -12.13 -1.55 2.83
CA ASP A 34 -10.94 -1.50 2.00
C ASP A 34 -11.32 -1.63 0.52
N LEU A 35 -11.50 -0.47 -0.13
CA LEU A 35 -11.90 -0.34 -1.53
C LEU A 35 -10.75 -0.60 -2.53
N ARG A 36 -9.54 -0.92 -2.04
CA ARG A 36 -8.42 -1.29 -2.91
C ARG A 36 -8.74 -2.57 -3.67
N SER A 37 -8.33 -2.63 -4.92
CA SER A 37 -8.33 -3.87 -5.70
C SER A 37 -7.45 -4.93 -5.05
N GLU A 38 -7.72 -6.21 -5.33
CA GLU A 38 -6.88 -7.31 -4.85
C GLU A 38 -5.43 -7.19 -5.34
N ASN A 39 -5.22 -6.58 -6.52
CA ASN A 39 -3.89 -6.31 -7.05
C ASN A 39 -3.15 -5.26 -6.19
N GLU A 40 -3.82 -4.16 -5.81
CA GLU A 40 -3.23 -3.14 -4.93
C GLU A 40 -2.91 -3.72 -3.55
N LYS A 41 -3.81 -4.53 -2.98
CA LYS A 41 -3.55 -5.23 -1.71
C LYS A 41 -2.35 -6.18 -1.82
N MET A 42 -2.24 -6.91 -2.93
CA MET A 42 -1.11 -7.81 -3.17
C MET A 42 0.21 -7.03 -3.26
N ILE A 43 0.23 -5.91 -3.98
CA ILE A 43 1.41 -5.04 -4.10
C ILE A 43 1.83 -4.50 -2.73
N ASP A 44 0.86 -4.01 -1.93
CA ASP A 44 1.14 -3.53 -0.58
C ASP A 44 1.69 -4.64 0.33
N ASN A 45 1.13 -5.85 0.27
CA ASN A 45 1.62 -7.00 1.03
C ASN A 45 3.07 -7.36 0.67
N ILE A 46 3.41 -7.31 -0.62
CA ILE A 46 4.79 -7.54 -1.10
C ILE A 46 5.73 -6.47 -0.57
N ARG A 47 5.34 -5.19 -0.66
CA ARG A 47 6.13 -4.07 -0.13
C ARG A 47 6.40 -4.21 1.36
N MET A 48 5.35 -4.50 2.14
CA MET A 48 5.47 -4.75 3.57
C MET A 48 6.38 -5.93 3.89
N ALA A 49 6.30 -7.03 3.12
CA ALA A 49 7.18 -8.18 3.32
C ALA A 49 8.66 -7.86 3.01
N HIS A 50 8.91 -7.01 2.01
CA HIS A 50 10.26 -6.55 1.68
C HIS A 50 10.83 -5.62 2.77
N GLU A 51 10.02 -4.69 3.28
CA GLU A 51 10.40 -3.83 4.41
C GLU A 51 10.70 -4.65 5.66
N GLU A 52 9.86 -5.64 5.99
CA GLU A 52 10.09 -6.54 7.12
C GLU A 52 11.39 -7.34 6.95
N TRP A 53 11.70 -7.79 5.72
CA TRP A 53 12.96 -8.47 5.45
C TRP A 53 14.16 -7.54 5.68
N LYS A 54 14.14 -6.31 5.16
CA LYS A 54 15.20 -5.32 5.41
C LYS A 54 15.37 -5.04 6.92
N ASN A 55 14.26 -4.91 7.64
CA ASN A 55 14.29 -4.68 9.09
C ASN A 55 14.87 -5.89 9.84
N ALA A 56 14.53 -7.11 9.43
CA ALA A 56 15.09 -8.33 10.01
C ALA A 56 16.59 -8.45 9.74
N GLU A 57 17.05 -8.10 8.54
CA GLU A 57 18.48 -8.04 8.23
C GLU A 57 19.19 -7.00 9.09
N ALA A 58 18.64 -5.79 9.19
CA ALA A 58 19.19 -4.75 10.05
C ALA A 58 19.26 -5.20 11.52
N TYR A 59 18.22 -5.88 12.03
CA TYR A 59 18.22 -6.43 13.37
C TYR A 59 19.32 -7.48 13.56
N PHE A 60 19.45 -8.43 12.62
CA PHE A 60 20.50 -9.46 12.67
C PHE A 60 21.91 -8.87 12.63
N GLN A 61 22.14 -7.79 11.88
CA GLN A 61 23.45 -7.13 11.85
C GLN A 61 23.80 -6.38 13.14
N ASN A 62 22.80 -6.01 13.95
CA ASN A 62 22.99 -5.16 15.13
C ASN A 62 22.69 -5.87 16.46
N VAL A 63 22.25 -7.14 16.43
CA VAL A 63 21.99 -7.90 17.65
C VAL A 63 23.32 -8.25 18.32
N THR A 64 23.43 -7.93 19.61
CA THR A 64 24.63 -8.18 20.43
C THR A 64 24.39 -9.17 21.56
N ASP A 65 23.13 -9.52 21.80
CA ASP A 65 22.74 -10.53 22.78
C ASP A 65 22.80 -11.90 22.11
N ASP A 66 23.69 -12.76 22.58
CA ASP A 66 23.92 -14.09 22.03
C ASP A 66 22.64 -14.95 22.06
N ASP A 67 21.79 -14.78 23.07
CA ASP A 67 20.52 -15.51 23.21
C ASP A 67 19.50 -15.11 22.14
N LEU A 68 19.71 -13.97 21.46
CA LEU A 68 18.82 -13.45 20.42
C LEU A 68 19.33 -13.70 19.00
N VAL A 69 20.54 -14.23 18.81
CA VAL A 69 21.12 -14.46 17.48
C VAL A 69 20.29 -15.47 16.68
N ASP A 70 19.92 -16.60 17.29
CA ASP A 70 19.09 -17.61 16.63
C ASP A 70 17.70 -17.06 16.27
N TYR A 71 17.13 -16.24 17.15
CA TYR A 71 15.89 -15.52 16.87
C TYR A 71 16.03 -14.58 15.67
N ALA A 72 17.13 -13.81 15.60
CA ALA A 72 17.42 -12.91 14.50
C ALA A 72 17.58 -13.66 13.16
N ILE A 73 18.31 -14.78 13.17
CA ILE A 73 18.48 -15.66 12.00
C ILE A 73 17.11 -16.16 11.52
N TYR A 74 16.29 -16.69 12.44
CA TYR A 74 14.96 -17.18 12.11
C TYR A 74 14.09 -16.07 11.51
N ARG A 75 14.12 -14.86 12.10
CA ARG A 75 13.34 -13.72 11.61
C ARG A 75 13.73 -13.34 10.17
N VAL A 76 15.03 -13.30 9.84
CA VAL A 76 15.51 -13.05 8.47
C VAL A 76 14.99 -14.10 7.51
N GLN A 77 15.12 -15.39 7.86
CA GLN A 77 14.68 -16.49 7.01
C GLN A 77 13.17 -16.47 6.77
N ALA A 78 12.38 -16.22 7.82
CA ALA A 78 10.93 -16.14 7.74
C ALA A 78 10.47 -14.96 6.85
N ALA A 79 11.03 -13.76 7.07
CA ALA A 79 10.67 -12.57 6.29
C ALA A 79 11.04 -12.72 4.81
N LYS A 80 12.25 -13.22 4.51
CA LYS A 80 12.69 -13.51 3.14
C LYS A 80 11.79 -14.54 2.46
N THR A 81 11.46 -15.63 3.15
CA THR A 81 10.60 -16.69 2.62
C THR A 81 9.22 -16.14 2.27
N ARG A 82 8.64 -15.32 3.15
CA ARG A 82 7.35 -14.66 2.90
C ARG A 82 7.40 -13.75 1.68
N TYR A 83 8.42 -12.91 1.56
CA TYR A 83 8.59 -12.02 0.41
C TYR A 83 8.69 -12.81 -0.91
N VAL A 84 9.55 -13.84 -0.97
CA VAL A 84 9.72 -14.68 -2.16
C VAL A 84 8.42 -15.40 -2.53
N TYR A 85 7.69 -15.91 -1.54
CA TYR A 85 6.39 -16.54 -1.76
C TYR A 85 5.36 -15.57 -2.37
N LEU A 86 5.23 -14.36 -1.81
CA LEU A 86 4.30 -13.35 -2.32
C LEU A 86 4.67 -12.91 -3.75
N MET A 87 5.96 -12.74 -4.04
CA MET A 87 6.43 -12.45 -5.40
C MET A 87 6.10 -13.56 -6.39
N LYS A 88 6.17 -14.84 -5.97
CA LYS A 88 5.72 -15.97 -6.79
C LYS A 88 4.22 -15.89 -7.05
N LEU A 89 3.42 -15.66 -6.02
CA LEU A 89 1.96 -15.60 -6.12
C LEU A 89 1.49 -14.44 -7.01
N ALA A 90 2.08 -13.25 -6.88
CA ALA A 90 1.75 -12.10 -7.74
C ALA A 90 2.02 -12.38 -9.23
N ARG A 91 3.11 -13.10 -9.55
CA ARG A 91 3.39 -13.54 -10.93
C ARG A 91 2.34 -14.51 -11.45
N GLU A 92 1.90 -15.45 -10.64
CA GLU A 92 0.83 -16.41 -10.98
C GLU A 92 -0.51 -15.69 -11.22
N MET A 93 -0.77 -14.59 -10.50
CA MET A 93 -1.94 -13.73 -10.69
C MET A 93 -1.83 -12.77 -11.88
N GLY A 94 -0.69 -12.76 -12.60
CA GLY A 94 -0.47 -11.85 -13.73
C GLY A 94 -0.22 -10.39 -13.32
N ILE A 95 0.07 -10.12 -12.04
CA ILE A 95 0.42 -8.79 -11.54
C ILE A 95 1.88 -8.51 -11.93
N ARG A 96 2.11 -7.60 -12.89
CA ARG A 96 3.45 -7.22 -13.36
C ARG A 96 3.69 -5.73 -13.12
N ASP A 97 4.90 -5.43 -12.66
CA ASP A 97 5.55 -4.11 -12.54
C ASP A 97 4.76 -3.00 -11.83
N GLY A 98 4.95 -2.97 -10.50
CA GLY A 98 4.85 -1.75 -9.67
C GLY A 98 5.96 -1.66 -8.62
N PHE A 99 7.00 -2.50 -8.72
CA PHE A 99 8.06 -2.65 -7.71
C PHE A 99 9.34 -1.96 -8.20
N GLN A 100 9.34 -0.63 -8.25
CA GLN A 100 10.57 0.16 -8.41
C GLN A 100 11.18 0.48 -7.05
#